data_AF-A0A958X2I2-F1
#
_entry.id   AF-A0A958X2I2-F1
#
_cell.length_a   1.000
_cell.length_b   1.000
_cell.length_c   1.000
_cell.angle_alpha   90.00
_cell.angle_beta   90.00
_cell.angle_gamma   90.00
#
_symmetry.space_group_name_H-M   'P 1'
#
loop_
_entity.id
_entity.type
_entity.pdbx_description
1 polymer ?
#
loop_
_entity_poly.entity_id
_entity_poly.type
_entity_poly.pdbx_seq_one_letter_code
_entity_poly.pdbx_strand_id
1 'polypeptide(L)'
;MKKLYFTILTLVFGISAQAQYIFKIASDEVKATGNAQIVLKNADWQNNGTFTATNGTVKLTGDAAAPSIGGTSETTFHHLEIDKTAGTAQLDQAAGVNNDLHMTSGNLDLNGYDLTLGSTNGQIVAEKESSRITGPNGGEVIKTVTLNAPNSANPGNIGLEITSTEDLGSTEIRRGHDPLDILGLEGIERYFTVTPTNNAGLDANVRFHYFDGELNSLTESELEPWRNDGSNWANYPATDSDPAANWVESANIDAFSTWNGQNGQTRPPFFHAGI
;
A
#
# COMPACT_ATOMS: atom_id res chain seq x y z
N MET A 1 -9.06 31.14 -69.71
CA MET A 1 -9.24 31.58 -68.32
C MET A 1 -9.45 30.34 -67.45
N LYS A 2 -8.43 29.89 -66.70
CA LYS A 2 -8.54 28.72 -65.81
C LYS A 2 -9.13 29.18 -64.47
N LYS A 3 -10.28 28.62 -64.08
CA LYS A 3 -10.92 28.91 -62.80
C LYS A 3 -10.25 28.09 -61.69
N LEU A 4 -9.67 28.78 -60.71
CA LEU A 4 -9.08 28.18 -59.53
C LEU A 4 -10.18 28.04 -58.47
N TYR A 5 -10.48 26.83 -58.03
CA TYR A 5 -11.43 26.55 -56.95
C TYR A 5 -10.66 26.36 -55.65
N PHE A 6 -10.93 27.21 -54.67
CA PHE A 6 -10.39 27.09 -53.32
C PHE A 6 -11.39 26.32 -52.45
N THR A 7 -11.01 25.13 -52.02
CA THR A 7 -11.77 24.36 -51.01
C THR A 7 -11.22 24.72 -49.64
N ILE A 8 -12.03 25.36 -48.79
CA ILE A 8 -11.69 25.60 -47.39
C ILE A 8 -12.04 24.33 -46.60
N LEU A 9 -11.02 23.65 -46.08
CA LEU A 9 -11.17 22.51 -45.17
C LEU A 9 -11.25 23.04 -43.73
N THR A 10 -12.45 23.12 -43.17
CA THR A 10 -12.66 23.44 -41.75
C THR A 10 -12.28 22.24 -40.88
N LEU A 11 -11.14 22.33 -40.20
CA LEU A 11 -10.73 21.36 -39.18
C LEU A 11 -11.43 21.73 -37.86
N VAL A 12 -12.39 20.92 -37.43
CA VAL A 12 -13.06 21.08 -36.13
C VAL A 12 -12.23 20.37 -35.07
N PHE A 13 -11.47 21.11 -34.26
CA PHE A 13 -10.89 20.59 -33.03
C PHE A 13 -11.97 20.57 -31.94
N GLY A 14 -12.49 19.39 -31.61
CA GLY A 14 -13.32 19.20 -30.43
C GLY A 14 -12.44 19.15 -29.18
N ILE A 15 -12.33 20.27 -28.46
CA ILE A 15 -11.74 20.29 -27.11
C ILE A 15 -12.83 19.84 -26.14
N SER A 16 -12.75 18.60 -25.65
CA SER A 16 -13.59 18.18 -24.52
C SER A 16 -12.92 18.59 -23.21
N ALA A 17 -13.49 19.57 -22.51
CA ALA A 17 -13.18 19.80 -21.11
C ALA A 17 -13.98 18.79 -20.27
N GLN A 18 -13.31 17.80 -19.69
CA GLN A 18 -13.90 16.91 -18.70
C GLN A 18 -13.86 17.66 -17.36
N ALA A 19 -15.02 18.01 -16.79
CA ALA A 19 -15.07 18.51 -15.42
C ALA A 19 -15.10 17.31 -14.46
N GLN A 20 -14.17 17.28 -13.51
CA GLN A 20 -14.21 16.33 -12.41
C GLN A 20 -15.23 16.82 -11.38
N TYR A 21 -16.15 15.94 -10.97
CA TYR A 21 -17.12 16.28 -9.92
C TYR A 21 -16.41 16.25 -8.57
N ILE A 22 -16.82 17.10 -7.63
CA ILE A 22 -16.22 17.14 -6.28
C ILE A 22 -17.34 17.07 -5.25
N PHE A 23 -17.26 16.10 -4.33
CA PHE A 23 -18.00 16.15 -3.08
C PHE A 23 -17.16 16.94 -2.07
N LYS A 24 -17.62 18.13 -1.70
CA LYS A 24 -16.88 19.05 -0.84
C LYS A 24 -17.58 19.30 0.48
N ILE A 25 -16.89 18.97 1.57
CA ILE A 25 -17.22 19.46 2.91
C ILE A 25 -16.45 20.77 3.07
N ALA A 26 -17.10 21.92 2.87
CA ALA A 26 -16.39 23.20 2.78
C ALA A 26 -15.90 23.72 4.14
N SER A 27 -16.82 23.88 5.09
CA SER A 27 -16.54 24.25 6.49
C SER A 27 -17.52 23.61 7.47
N ASP A 28 -18.46 22.83 6.95
CA ASP A 28 -19.56 22.23 7.70
C ASP A 28 -19.18 20.85 8.26
N GLU A 29 -20.15 20.19 8.88
CA GLU A 29 -20.03 18.83 9.39
C GLU A 29 -20.87 17.86 8.55
N VAL A 30 -20.26 16.76 8.10
CA VAL A 30 -20.97 15.62 7.51
C VAL A 30 -20.77 14.40 8.40
N LYS A 31 -21.88 13.70 8.72
CA LYS A 31 -21.86 12.46 9.49
C LYS A 31 -22.31 11.29 8.64
N ALA A 32 -21.45 10.30 8.47
CA ALA A 32 -21.83 8.98 8.00
C ALA A 32 -22.05 8.08 9.23
N THR A 33 -23.27 7.56 9.39
CA THR A 33 -23.65 6.69 10.51
C THR A 33 -24.58 5.57 10.03
N GLY A 34 -24.70 4.51 10.82
CA GLY A 34 -25.48 3.33 10.43
C GLY A 34 -24.98 2.71 9.12
N ASN A 35 -25.90 2.36 8.24
CA ASN A 35 -25.63 1.78 6.92
C ASN A 35 -25.57 2.83 5.79
N ALA A 36 -25.30 4.11 6.12
CA ALA A 36 -25.19 5.16 5.13
C ALA A 36 -24.10 4.83 4.08
N GLN A 37 -24.41 5.09 2.81
CA GLN A 37 -23.46 4.96 1.71
C GLN A 37 -23.32 6.30 0.98
N ILE A 38 -22.09 6.79 0.87
CA ILE A 38 -21.73 7.92 0.02
C ILE A 38 -20.99 7.34 -1.19
N VAL A 39 -21.65 7.32 -2.35
CA VAL A 39 -21.10 6.75 -3.58
C VAL A 39 -20.70 7.88 -4.51
N LEU A 40 -19.39 7.99 -4.76
CA LEU A 40 -18.79 9.00 -5.63
C LEU A 40 -18.40 8.33 -6.95
N LYS A 41 -19.11 8.62 -8.04
CA LYS A 41 -18.77 8.12 -9.38
C LYS A 41 -17.95 9.15 -10.13
N ASN A 42 -16.67 8.83 -10.41
CA ASN A 42 -15.73 9.72 -11.10
C ASN A 42 -15.68 11.12 -10.45
N ALA A 43 -15.65 11.16 -9.11
CA ALA A 43 -15.72 12.38 -8.33
C ALA A 43 -14.72 12.38 -7.16
N ASP A 44 -14.14 13.55 -6.88
CA ASP A 44 -13.19 13.75 -5.79
C ASP A 44 -13.90 13.88 -4.45
N TRP A 45 -13.18 13.47 -3.41
CA TRP A 45 -13.52 13.74 -2.03
C TRP A 45 -12.66 14.91 -1.52
N GLN A 46 -13.28 16.02 -1.14
CA GLN A 46 -12.59 17.16 -0.55
C GLN A 46 -13.15 17.49 0.84
N ASN A 47 -12.38 17.18 1.88
CA ASN A 47 -12.74 17.54 3.26
C ASN A 47 -11.95 18.77 3.74
N ASN A 48 -12.63 19.91 3.85
CA ASN A 48 -12.13 21.14 4.45
C ASN A 48 -12.88 21.50 5.76
N GLY A 49 -13.79 20.63 6.20
CA GLY A 49 -14.57 20.79 7.42
C GLY A 49 -14.41 19.56 8.32
N THR A 50 -15.51 19.11 8.92
CA THR A 50 -15.52 17.91 9.77
C THR A 50 -16.25 16.77 9.08
N PHE A 51 -15.57 15.63 8.93
CA PHE A 51 -16.22 14.37 8.58
C PHE A 51 -16.18 13.43 9.77
N THR A 52 -17.36 12.98 10.21
CA THR A 52 -17.47 11.97 11.27
C THR A 52 -18.06 10.69 10.68
N ALA A 53 -17.26 9.62 10.67
CA ALA A 53 -17.72 8.29 10.28
C ALA A 53 -17.74 7.37 11.50
N THR A 54 -18.88 7.29 12.19
CA THR A 54 -19.07 6.32 13.29
C THR A 54 -19.42 4.93 12.74
N ASN A 55 -20.03 4.89 11.55
CA ASN A 55 -20.27 3.70 10.73
C ASN A 55 -20.51 4.16 9.27
N GLY A 56 -20.80 3.26 8.34
CA GLY A 56 -21.13 3.59 6.95
C GLY A 56 -19.93 3.53 6.00
N THR A 57 -20.22 3.64 4.71
CA THR A 57 -19.27 3.38 3.62
C THR A 57 -19.15 4.58 2.71
N VAL A 58 -17.92 5.02 2.44
CA VAL A 58 -17.60 5.88 1.30
C VAL A 58 -17.07 4.98 0.19
N LYS A 59 -17.64 5.10 -1.02
CA LYS A 59 -17.28 4.28 -2.17
C LYS A 59 -16.84 5.17 -3.33
N LEU A 60 -15.62 4.99 -3.80
CA LEU A 60 -15.11 5.63 -5.02
C LEU A 60 -15.32 4.69 -6.19
N THR A 61 -16.11 5.12 -7.18
CA THR A 61 -16.56 4.30 -8.31
C THR A 61 -16.27 4.92 -9.67
N GLY A 62 -16.40 4.13 -10.72
CA GLY A 62 -16.46 4.59 -12.10
C GLY A 62 -15.26 4.16 -12.95
N ASP A 63 -15.19 4.70 -14.16
CA ASP A 63 -14.50 4.13 -15.33
C ASP A 63 -13.67 5.14 -16.13
N ALA A 64 -13.51 6.39 -15.66
CA ALA A 64 -12.82 7.42 -16.45
C ALA A 64 -11.89 8.33 -15.65
N ALA A 65 -12.38 8.96 -14.57
CA ALA A 65 -11.58 9.90 -13.77
C ALA A 65 -10.76 9.16 -12.70
N ALA A 66 -9.62 9.75 -12.31
CA ALA A 66 -8.82 9.35 -11.15
C ALA A 66 -9.28 10.18 -9.94
N PRO A 67 -10.24 9.70 -9.12
CA PRO A 67 -10.74 10.48 -8.00
C PRO A 67 -9.65 10.67 -6.96
N SER A 68 -9.55 11.88 -6.41
CA SER A 68 -8.64 12.13 -5.29
C SER A 68 -9.38 12.21 -3.96
N ILE A 69 -8.68 11.81 -2.89
CA ILE A 69 -9.09 12.00 -1.50
C ILE A 69 -8.18 13.07 -0.92
N GLY A 70 -8.72 14.27 -0.73
CA GLY A 70 -7.95 15.39 -0.22
C GLY A 70 -8.79 16.38 0.56
N GLY A 71 -8.32 17.62 0.54
CA GLY A 71 -8.85 18.71 1.36
C GLY A 71 -7.78 19.27 2.28
N THR A 72 -8.22 20.07 3.23
CA THR A 72 -7.35 20.73 4.23
C THR A 72 -7.50 20.12 5.63
N SER A 73 -8.45 19.20 5.79
CA SER A 73 -8.69 18.43 7.01
C SER A 73 -8.58 16.95 6.68
N GLU A 74 -7.76 16.23 7.44
CA GLU A 74 -7.60 14.78 7.29
C GLU A 74 -8.97 14.09 7.36
N THR A 75 -9.20 13.11 6.48
CA THR A 75 -10.43 12.32 6.50
C THR A 75 -10.14 10.94 7.06
N THR A 76 -10.80 10.60 8.16
CA THR A 76 -10.87 9.22 8.65
C THR A 76 -12.21 8.61 8.27
N PHE A 77 -12.18 7.61 7.40
CA PHE A 77 -13.35 6.83 7.01
C PHE A 77 -13.63 5.71 8.02
N HIS A 78 -14.88 5.24 8.08
CA HIS A 78 -15.18 3.98 8.76
C HIS A 78 -14.93 2.81 7.81
N HIS A 79 -15.70 2.70 6.73
CA HIS A 79 -15.35 1.87 5.56
C HIS A 79 -15.03 2.76 4.35
N LEU A 80 -13.97 2.44 3.64
CA LEU A 80 -13.62 3.00 2.34
C LEU A 80 -13.58 1.87 1.32
N GLU A 81 -14.30 2.01 0.20
CA GLU A 81 -14.28 1.05 -0.89
C GLU A 81 -13.75 1.70 -2.17
N ILE A 82 -12.75 1.04 -2.78
CA ILE A 82 -12.20 1.39 -4.09
C ILE A 82 -12.79 0.41 -5.11
N ASP A 83 -13.64 0.92 -6.00
CA ASP A 83 -14.31 0.14 -7.05
C ASP A 83 -14.23 0.88 -8.39
N LYS A 84 -13.00 1.01 -8.85
CA LYS A 84 -12.61 1.73 -10.06
C LYS A 84 -12.20 0.76 -11.15
N THR A 85 -13.01 0.65 -12.20
CA THR A 85 -12.68 -0.21 -13.35
C THR A 85 -11.66 0.41 -14.31
N ALA A 86 -11.40 1.70 -14.18
CA ALA A 86 -10.34 2.43 -14.88
C ALA A 86 -10.02 3.75 -14.15
N GLY A 87 -8.79 4.23 -14.26
CA GLY A 87 -8.27 5.33 -13.45
C GLY A 87 -7.92 4.88 -12.03
N THR A 88 -6.85 5.43 -11.47
CA THR A 88 -6.37 5.12 -10.12
C THR A 88 -6.97 6.13 -9.14
N ALA A 89 -7.57 5.67 -8.03
CA ALA A 89 -7.91 6.59 -6.95
C ALA A 89 -6.61 7.04 -6.29
N GLN A 90 -6.49 8.30 -5.84
CA GLN A 90 -5.26 8.79 -5.22
C GLN A 90 -5.53 9.54 -3.92
N LEU A 91 -4.55 9.56 -3.02
CA LEU A 91 -4.54 10.50 -1.91
C LEU A 91 -3.94 11.84 -2.36
N ASP A 92 -4.52 12.94 -1.91
CA ASP A 92 -3.94 14.29 -2.01
C ASP A 92 -3.69 14.88 -0.60
N GLN A 93 -3.87 14.06 0.45
CA GLN A 93 -3.60 14.33 1.86
C GLN A 93 -3.58 12.99 2.60
N ALA A 94 -2.96 12.94 3.79
CA ALA A 94 -3.11 11.81 4.70
C ALA A 94 -4.59 11.47 4.96
N ALA A 95 -4.85 10.18 5.20
CA ALA A 95 -6.19 9.65 5.47
C ALA A 95 -6.13 8.49 6.47
N GLY A 96 -7.29 8.14 7.02
CA GLY A 96 -7.43 6.97 7.87
C GLY A 96 -8.64 6.12 7.54
N VAL A 97 -8.60 4.84 7.92
CA VAL A 97 -9.72 3.89 7.78
C VAL A 97 -9.85 3.09 9.07
N ASN A 98 -10.95 3.30 9.80
CA ASN A 98 -11.15 2.69 11.12
C ASN A 98 -11.59 1.21 11.06
N ASN A 99 -12.10 0.76 9.91
CA ASN A 99 -12.60 -0.58 9.69
C ASN A 99 -12.06 -1.09 8.33
N ASP A 100 -12.90 -1.39 7.35
CA ASP A 100 -12.42 -1.96 6.08
C ASP A 100 -11.99 -0.89 5.06
N LEU A 101 -10.76 -1.01 4.55
CA LEU A 101 -10.39 -0.55 3.21
C LEU A 101 -10.61 -1.72 2.23
N HIS A 102 -11.67 -1.66 1.44
CA HIS A 102 -12.04 -2.73 0.52
C HIS A 102 -11.57 -2.42 -0.90
N MET A 103 -10.68 -3.25 -1.42
CA MET A 103 -10.15 -3.19 -2.78
C MET A 103 -10.98 -4.07 -3.74
N THR A 104 -12.15 -3.56 -4.17
CA THR A 104 -13.05 -4.28 -5.08
C THR A 104 -12.46 -4.34 -6.49
N SER A 105 -12.09 -3.17 -7.03
CA SER A 105 -11.45 -3.02 -8.32
C SER A 105 -10.63 -1.72 -8.40
N GLY A 106 -9.53 -1.75 -9.18
CA GLY A 106 -8.64 -0.60 -9.35
C GLY A 106 -7.70 -0.39 -8.17
N ASN A 107 -6.77 0.55 -8.33
CA ASN A 107 -5.73 0.82 -7.34
C ASN A 107 -6.04 2.08 -6.51
N LEU A 108 -5.44 2.13 -5.32
CA LEU A 108 -5.32 3.33 -4.50
C LEU A 108 -3.85 3.76 -4.48
N ASP A 109 -3.53 4.89 -5.11
CA ASP A 109 -2.22 5.52 -5.03
C ASP A 109 -2.12 6.38 -3.76
N LEU A 110 -1.15 6.07 -2.91
CA LEU A 110 -0.83 6.85 -1.70
C LEU A 110 -0.25 8.22 -2.02
N ASN A 111 0.38 8.38 -3.20
CA ASN A 111 0.84 9.66 -3.74
C ASN A 111 1.66 10.49 -2.72
N GLY A 112 2.52 9.83 -1.94
CA GLY A 112 3.37 10.46 -0.92
C GLY A 112 2.70 10.68 0.44
N TYR A 113 1.45 10.24 0.62
CA TYR A 113 0.69 10.42 1.86
C TYR A 113 0.43 9.10 2.58
N ASP A 114 0.44 9.18 3.91
CA ASP A 114 0.19 8.00 4.75
C ASP A 114 -1.32 7.69 4.85
N LEU A 115 -1.60 6.39 4.89
CA LEU A 115 -2.91 5.83 5.17
C LEU A 115 -2.87 5.07 6.51
N THR A 116 -3.55 5.59 7.52
CA THR A 116 -3.58 4.95 8.84
C THR A 116 -4.79 4.01 8.99
N LEU A 117 -4.55 2.73 9.25
CA LEU A 117 -5.58 1.77 9.62
C LEU A 117 -5.86 1.86 11.13
N GLY A 118 -7.14 1.99 11.50
CA GLY A 118 -7.57 2.06 12.90
C GLY A 118 -7.08 0.86 13.69
N SER A 119 -6.56 1.06 14.91
CA SER A 119 -5.85 0.04 15.69
C SER A 119 -6.70 -1.21 15.98
N THR A 120 -7.99 -1.04 16.28
CA THR A 120 -8.88 -2.16 16.62
C THR A 120 -9.31 -2.99 15.40
N ASN A 121 -9.97 -2.35 14.42
CA ASN A 121 -10.63 -3.08 13.31
C ASN A 121 -10.08 -2.73 11.92
N GLY A 122 -9.21 -1.73 11.82
CA GLY A 122 -8.66 -1.28 10.54
C GLY A 122 -7.96 -2.41 9.80
N GLN A 123 -8.41 -2.72 8.58
CA GLN A 123 -7.85 -3.78 7.75
C GLN A 123 -8.04 -3.51 6.26
N ILE A 124 -7.15 -4.07 5.46
CA ILE A 124 -7.29 -4.14 4.00
C ILE A 124 -8.07 -5.42 3.67
N VAL A 125 -9.04 -5.31 2.77
CA VAL A 125 -9.90 -6.43 2.34
C VAL A 125 -9.86 -6.56 0.83
N ALA A 126 -9.75 -7.80 0.35
CA ALA A 126 -9.77 -8.19 -1.06
C ALA A 126 -8.67 -7.57 -1.95
N GLU A 127 -7.57 -7.11 -1.34
CA GLU A 127 -6.38 -6.71 -2.10
C GLU A 127 -5.85 -7.86 -2.94
N LYS A 128 -5.49 -7.57 -4.19
CA LYS A 128 -5.03 -8.56 -5.17
C LYS A 128 -4.19 -7.89 -6.25
N GLU A 129 -3.55 -8.69 -7.09
CA GLU A 129 -2.71 -8.23 -8.21
C GLU A 129 -3.33 -7.09 -9.03
N SER A 130 -4.61 -7.20 -9.38
CA SER A 130 -5.31 -6.21 -10.22
C SER A 130 -6.01 -5.08 -9.45
N SER A 131 -5.95 -5.07 -8.11
CA SER A 131 -6.58 -4.05 -7.27
C SER A 131 -5.84 -3.97 -5.94
N ARG A 132 -4.91 -3.02 -5.85
CA ARG A 132 -3.99 -2.89 -4.71
C ARG A 132 -3.67 -1.45 -4.37
N ILE A 133 -3.08 -1.25 -3.20
CA ILE A 133 -2.51 0.02 -2.79
C ILE A 133 -1.13 0.15 -3.44
N THR A 134 -0.85 1.29 -4.05
CA THR A 134 0.43 1.62 -4.73
C THR A 134 0.95 2.95 -4.21
N GLY A 135 2.23 3.25 -4.42
CA GLY A 135 2.80 4.52 -3.96
C GLY A 135 4.03 4.94 -4.75
N PRO A 136 3.95 5.12 -6.08
CA PRO A 136 5.08 5.55 -6.91
C PRO A 136 5.70 6.89 -6.51
N ASN A 137 5.01 7.69 -5.70
CA ASN A 137 5.51 8.94 -5.11
C ASN A 137 5.74 8.82 -3.58
N GLY A 138 5.78 7.60 -3.04
CA GLY A 138 5.87 7.29 -1.62
C GLY A 138 4.52 7.21 -0.90
N GLY A 139 4.60 7.28 0.43
CA GLY A 139 3.49 7.07 1.36
C GLY A 139 3.48 5.66 1.94
N GLU A 140 2.95 5.51 3.16
CA GLU A 140 2.91 4.22 3.86
C GLU A 140 1.48 3.86 4.32
N VAL A 141 1.16 2.57 4.30
CA VAL A 141 0.02 2.03 5.07
C VAL A 141 0.50 1.71 6.48
N ILE A 142 -0.16 2.27 7.49
CA ILE A 142 0.27 2.19 8.89
C ILE A 142 -0.77 1.44 9.73
N LYS A 143 -0.33 0.48 10.54
CA LYS A 143 -1.15 -0.20 11.55
C LYS A 143 -0.39 -0.28 12.86
N THR A 144 -1.04 0.12 13.95
CA THR A 144 -0.55 -0.13 15.32
C THR A 144 -1.46 -1.11 16.03
N VAL A 145 -0.89 -2.17 16.58
CA VAL A 145 -1.61 -3.21 17.34
C VAL A 145 -0.75 -3.76 18.46
N THR A 146 -1.37 -4.32 19.50
CA THR A 146 -0.65 -5.10 20.52
C THR A 146 -0.41 -6.53 20.02
N LEU A 147 0.85 -6.98 20.00
CA LEU A 147 1.23 -8.34 19.64
C LEU A 147 1.89 -9.02 20.84
N ASN A 148 1.13 -9.88 21.52
CA ASN A 148 1.64 -10.70 22.61
C ASN A 148 1.57 -12.18 22.20
N ALA A 149 2.74 -12.81 22.01
CA ALA A 149 2.89 -14.15 21.44
C ALA A 149 2.09 -14.31 20.12
N PRO A 150 2.36 -13.48 19.09
CA PRO A 150 1.63 -13.55 17.83
C PRO A 150 1.79 -14.93 17.18
N ASN A 151 0.71 -15.45 16.58
CA ASN A 151 0.70 -16.73 15.89
C ASN A 151 0.05 -16.54 14.52
N SER A 152 0.85 -16.52 13.46
CA SER A 152 0.44 -16.15 12.10
C SER A 152 -0.36 -14.84 12.06
N ALA A 153 0.06 -13.85 12.84
CA ALA A 153 -0.63 -12.57 12.90
C ALA A 153 -0.24 -11.70 11.71
N ASN A 154 -1.21 -11.26 10.90
CA ASN A 154 -1.01 -10.28 9.82
C ASN A 154 -1.84 -9.01 10.12
N PRO A 155 -1.32 -8.08 10.96
CA PRO A 155 -2.10 -6.93 11.42
C PRO A 155 -2.62 -6.07 10.28
N GLY A 156 -3.96 -5.91 10.25
CA GLY A 156 -4.63 -5.12 9.21
C GLY A 156 -4.51 -5.69 7.80
N ASN A 157 -4.08 -6.95 7.65
CA ASN A 157 -3.76 -7.59 6.38
C ASN A 157 -2.74 -6.79 5.56
N ILE A 158 -1.78 -6.13 6.22
CA ILE A 158 -0.78 -5.29 5.57
C ILE A 158 0.19 -6.11 4.70
N GLY A 159 0.27 -7.43 4.88
CA GLY A 159 1.11 -8.32 4.08
C GLY A 159 2.40 -8.75 4.80
N LEU A 160 2.47 -8.52 6.11
CA LEU A 160 3.52 -9.02 6.98
C LEU A 160 2.89 -9.92 8.05
N GLU A 161 3.11 -11.23 7.91
CA GLU A 161 2.70 -12.21 8.90
C GLU A 161 3.85 -12.44 9.90
N ILE A 162 3.54 -12.38 11.20
CA ILE A 162 4.50 -12.53 12.30
C ILE A 162 4.04 -13.66 13.22
N THR A 163 4.97 -14.55 13.54
CA THR A 163 4.83 -15.56 14.59
C THR A 163 5.97 -15.42 15.58
N SER A 164 5.69 -15.42 16.88
CA SER A 164 6.68 -15.40 17.96
C SER A 164 6.00 -15.86 19.25
N THR A 165 6.75 -16.49 20.15
CA THR A 165 6.27 -16.81 21.50
C THR A 165 6.42 -15.66 22.49
N GLU A 166 7.11 -14.58 22.10
CA GLU A 166 7.42 -13.43 22.95
C GLU A 166 6.34 -12.34 22.89
N ASP A 167 6.31 -11.49 23.91
CA ASP A 167 5.48 -10.29 23.93
C ASP A 167 6.21 -9.12 23.25
N LEU A 168 5.77 -8.73 22.06
CA LEU A 168 6.31 -7.57 21.33
C LEU A 168 5.74 -6.25 21.90
N GLY A 169 4.65 -6.30 22.66
CA GLY A 169 3.94 -5.14 23.18
C GLY A 169 3.18 -4.39 22.09
N SER A 170 3.08 -3.05 22.21
CA SER A 170 2.52 -2.22 21.14
C SER A 170 3.48 -2.17 19.97
N THR A 171 3.03 -2.57 18.79
CA THR A 171 3.84 -2.67 17.58
C THR A 171 3.23 -1.83 16.47
N GLU A 172 4.01 -0.87 15.97
CA GLU A 172 3.70 -0.15 14.74
C GLU A 172 4.31 -0.90 13.55
N ILE A 173 3.49 -1.14 12.52
CA ILE A 173 3.89 -1.75 11.26
C ILE A 173 3.52 -0.77 10.16
N ARG A 174 4.50 -0.44 9.32
CA ARG A 174 4.37 0.44 8.16
C ARG A 174 4.70 -0.37 6.92
N ARG A 175 3.88 -0.30 5.87
CA ARG A 175 4.17 -0.85 4.54
C ARG A 175 4.29 0.28 3.54
N GLY A 176 5.46 0.47 2.99
CA GLY A 176 5.68 1.34 1.82
C GLY A 176 5.69 0.56 0.52
N HIS A 177 5.63 1.26 -0.60
CA HIS A 177 5.37 0.67 -1.94
C HIS A 177 6.45 1.05 -2.98
N ASP A 178 7.66 1.35 -2.47
CA ASP A 178 8.85 1.67 -3.27
C ASP A 178 9.93 0.61 -3.01
N PRO A 179 10.82 0.35 -3.97
CA PRO A 179 11.98 -0.48 -3.74
C PRO A 179 13.02 0.25 -2.89
N LEU A 180 13.70 -0.49 -1.99
CA LEU A 180 14.82 0.05 -1.22
C LEU A 180 16.16 -0.39 -1.82
N ASP A 181 17.17 0.48 -1.73
CA ASP A 181 18.55 0.13 -2.10
C ASP A 181 19.19 -0.75 -1.03
N ILE A 182 19.45 -2.01 -1.41
CA ILE A 182 20.09 -3.05 -0.61
C ILE A 182 21.47 -3.30 -1.22
N LEU A 183 22.48 -2.60 -0.69
CA LEU A 183 23.88 -2.75 -1.08
C LEU A 183 24.16 -2.48 -2.58
N GLY A 184 23.45 -1.52 -3.18
CA GLY A 184 23.57 -1.16 -4.59
C GLY A 184 22.61 -1.90 -5.52
N LEU A 185 21.66 -2.68 -4.97
CA LEU A 185 20.63 -3.41 -5.71
C LEU A 185 19.25 -3.05 -5.16
N GLU A 186 18.30 -2.79 -6.04
CA GLU A 186 16.91 -2.47 -5.66
C GLU A 186 16.13 -3.73 -5.30
N GLY A 187 15.48 -3.74 -4.14
CA GLY A 187 14.56 -4.80 -3.75
C GLY A 187 13.20 -4.74 -4.46
N ILE A 188 12.23 -5.51 -3.96
CA ILE A 188 10.83 -5.46 -4.41
C ILE A 188 10.19 -4.11 -4.06
N GLU A 189 9.13 -3.72 -4.77
CA GLU A 189 8.33 -2.50 -4.56
C GLU A 189 7.41 -2.60 -3.32
N ARG A 190 7.92 -3.19 -2.23
CA ARG A 190 7.24 -3.34 -0.95
C ARG A 190 8.26 -3.48 0.17
N TYR A 191 8.27 -2.54 1.10
CA TYR A 191 9.08 -2.61 2.31
C TYR A 191 8.20 -2.55 3.55
N PHE A 192 8.72 -3.04 4.67
CA PHE A 192 8.09 -2.93 5.97
C PHE A 192 9.00 -2.22 6.96
N THR A 193 8.46 -1.31 7.76
CA THR A 193 9.13 -0.85 8.99
C THR A 193 8.30 -1.31 10.17
N VAL A 194 8.95 -2.03 11.10
CA VAL A 194 8.29 -2.66 12.25
C VAL A 194 8.96 -2.19 13.52
N THR A 195 8.19 -1.55 14.39
CA THR A 195 8.66 -0.94 15.64
C THR A 195 7.83 -1.47 16.82
N PRO A 196 8.21 -2.61 17.41
CA PRO A 196 7.59 -3.12 18.62
C PRO A 196 8.12 -2.39 19.87
N THR A 197 7.35 -2.45 20.96
CA THR A 197 7.78 -1.91 22.27
C THR A 197 8.93 -2.72 22.83
N ASN A 198 8.82 -4.05 22.75
CA ASN A 198 9.88 -4.99 23.12
C ASN A 198 10.52 -5.49 21.82
N ASN A 199 11.78 -5.14 21.57
CA ASN A 199 12.44 -5.38 20.27
C ASN A 199 13.78 -6.13 20.39
N ALA A 200 13.87 -7.10 21.29
CA ALA A 200 15.06 -7.90 21.49
C ALA A 200 14.71 -9.32 21.92
N GLY A 201 15.44 -10.31 21.40
CA GLY A 201 15.27 -11.73 21.73
C GLY A 201 13.91 -12.28 21.30
N LEU A 202 13.36 -11.77 20.19
CA LEU A 202 11.98 -12.06 19.79
C LEU A 202 11.77 -13.45 19.21
N ASP A 203 12.84 -14.12 18.73
CA ASP A 203 12.77 -15.44 18.09
C ASP A 203 11.57 -15.58 17.13
N ALA A 204 11.38 -14.57 16.28
CA ALA A 204 10.20 -14.49 15.43
C ALA A 204 10.40 -15.18 14.08
N ASN A 205 9.32 -15.72 13.53
CA ASN A 205 9.19 -16.01 12.10
C ASN A 205 8.44 -14.85 11.44
N VAL A 206 8.93 -14.43 10.28
CA VAL A 206 8.34 -13.37 9.48
C VAL A 206 8.06 -13.91 8.09
N ARG A 207 6.82 -13.78 7.63
CA ARG A 207 6.41 -14.12 6.26
C ARG A 207 5.96 -12.87 5.53
N PHE A 208 6.64 -12.59 4.42
CA PHE A 208 6.35 -11.45 3.55
C PHE A 208 5.43 -11.94 2.45
N HIS A 209 4.24 -11.37 2.38
CA HIS A 209 3.36 -11.52 1.22
C HIS A 209 3.63 -10.38 0.24
N TYR A 210 3.60 -10.69 -1.04
CA TYR A 210 3.82 -9.73 -2.12
C TYR A 210 2.84 -10.02 -3.28
N PHE A 211 2.89 -9.16 -4.28
CA PHE A 211 2.23 -9.33 -5.57
C PHE A 211 3.29 -9.49 -6.66
N ASP A 212 2.97 -10.23 -7.73
CA ASP A 212 3.88 -10.44 -8.87
C ASP A 212 4.32 -9.09 -9.45
N GLY A 213 3.37 -8.16 -9.54
CA GLY A 213 3.61 -6.81 -10.04
C GLY A 213 4.42 -5.91 -9.12
N GLU A 214 4.87 -6.40 -7.95
CA GLU A 214 5.76 -5.69 -7.03
C GLU A 214 7.19 -6.27 -7.05
N LEU A 215 7.45 -7.36 -7.79
CA LEU A 215 8.75 -8.05 -7.76
C LEU A 215 9.93 -7.21 -8.25
N ASN A 216 9.70 -6.07 -8.91
CA ASN A 216 10.77 -5.23 -9.48
C ASN A 216 11.77 -6.03 -10.35
N SER A 217 11.26 -6.93 -11.18
CA SER A 217 12.06 -7.85 -12.03
C SER A 217 12.93 -8.87 -11.28
N LEU A 218 12.76 -9.01 -9.96
CA LEU A 218 13.43 -10.04 -9.17
C LEU A 218 12.85 -11.43 -9.43
N THR A 219 13.70 -12.46 -9.30
CA THR A 219 13.27 -13.85 -9.49
C THR A 219 12.64 -14.36 -8.21
N GLU A 220 11.35 -14.62 -8.27
CA GLU A 220 10.55 -14.98 -7.11
C GLU A 220 11.09 -16.15 -6.29
N SER A 221 11.56 -17.21 -6.94
CA SER A 221 12.14 -18.40 -6.27
C SER A 221 13.47 -18.13 -5.56
N GLU A 222 14.07 -16.97 -5.78
CA GLU A 222 15.32 -16.53 -5.16
C GLU A 222 15.10 -15.44 -4.11
N LEU A 223 13.85 -15.01 -3.89
CA LEU A 223 13.52 -13.90 -2.99
C LEU A 223 13.84 -14.26 -1.54
N GLU A 224 14.51 -13.35 -0.83
CA GLU A 224 14.84 -13.48 0.59
C GLU A 224 14.54 -12.16 1.32
N PRO A 225 14.09 -12.20 2.59
CA PRO A 225 14.01 -11.01 3.43
C PRO A 225 15.39 -10.42 3.75
N TRP A 226 15.50 -9.10 3.64
CA TRP A 226 16.65 -8.34 4.11
C TRP A 226 16.21 -7.34 5.17
N ARG A 227 17.04 -7.19 6.20
CA ARG A 227 16.82 -6.27 7.31
C ARG A 227 17.88 -5.19 7.32
N ASN A 228 17.47 -3.94 7.48
CA ASN A 228 18.36 -2.84 7.79
C ASN A 228 18.38 -2.60 9.30
N ASP A 229 19.52 -2.77 9.98
CA ASP A 229 19.66 -2.56 11.43
C ASP A 229 19.80 -1.07 11.84
N GLY A 230 19.64 -0.15 10.87
CA GLY A 230 19.85 1.28 11.01
C GLY A 230 21.21 1.74 10.47
N SER A 231 22.09 0.82 10.08
CA SER A 231 23.38 1.13 9.47
C SER A 231 23.77 0.17 8.35
N ASN A 232 23.39 -1.10 8.44
CA ASN A 232 23.75 -2.14 7.49
C ASN A 232 22.54 -2.99 7.11
N TRP A 233 22.56 -3.46 5.87
CA TRP A 233 21.67 -4.51 5.40
C TRP A 233 22.25 -5.88 5.72
N ALA A 234 21.43 -6.73 6.35
CA ALA A 234 21.71 -8.13 6.60
C ALA A 234 20.67 -9.00 5.90
N ASN A 235 21.13 -10.03 5.22
CA ASN A 235 20.28 -11.04 4.62
C ASN A 235 19.78 -12.02 5.68
N TYR A 236 18.49 -12.34 5.61
CA TYR A 236 17.86 -13.40 6.36
C TYR A 236 17.39 -14.43 5.33
N PRO A 237 18.13 -15.54 5.12
CA PRO A 237 17.77 -16.53 4.13
C PRO A 237 16.36 -17.07 4.33
N ALA A 238 15.69 -17.43 3.23
CA ALA A 238 14.38 -18.04 3.30
C ALA A 238 14.46 -19.39 4.02
N THR A 239 13.62 -19.60 5.03
CA THR A 239 13.43 -20.89 5.68
C THR A 239 12.26 -21.67 5.09
N ASP A 240 11.33 -20.97 4.45
CA ASP A 240 10.22 -21.54 3.67
C ASP A 240 9.76 -20.50 2.63
N SER A 241 9.17 -20.96 1.53
CA SER A 241 8.60 -20.08 0.50
C SER A 241 7.61 -20.81 -0.39
N ASP A 242 6.65 -20.06 -0.93
CA ASP A 242 5.74 -20.55 -1.97
C ASP A 242 5.53 -19.43 -3.01
N PRO A 243 6.32 -19.44 -4.09
CA PRO A 243 6.16 -18.52 -5.22
C PRO A 243 4.75 -18.57 -5.83
N ALA A 244 4.11 -19.74 -5.91
CA ALA A 244 2.76 -19.81 -6.48
C ALA A 244 1.71 -19.10 -5.60
N ALA A 245 2.00 -18.95 -4.30
CA ALA A 245 1.17 -18.24 -3.33
C ALA A 245 1.71 -16.85 -2.96
N ASN A 246 2.77 -16.38 -3.63
CA ASN A 246 3.41 -15.08 -3.43
C ASN A 246 3.84 -14.79 -1.98
N TRP A 247 4.58 -15.70 -1.35
CA TRP A 247 5.19 -15.42 -0.05
C TRP A 247 6.55 -16.08 0.18
N VAL A 248 7.36 -15.42 1.02
CA VAL A 248 8.65 -15.91 1.54
C VAL A 248 8.70 -15.75 3.06
N GLU A 249 9.26 -16.73 3.76
CA GLU A 249 9.42 -16.73 5.23
C GLU A 249 10.88 -16.86 5.66
N SER A 250 11.25 -16.15 6.72
CA SER A 250 12.50 -16.34 7.47
C SER A 250 12.23 -16.48 8.97
N ALA A 251 13.02 -17.34 9.63
CA ALA A 251 12.93 -17.62 11.07
C ALA A 251 14.11 -17.04 11.86
N ASN A 252 14.02 -17.11 13.19
CA ASN A 252 15.03 -16.65 14.16
C ASN A 252 15.30 -15.13 14.07
N ILE A 253 14.24 -14.34 13.90
CA ILE A 253 14.33 -12.89 13.89
C ILE A 253 14.36 -12.36 15.33
N ASP A 254 15.54 -11.97 15.81
CA ASP A 254 15.72 -11.48 17.18
C ASP A 254 15.18 -10.06 17.43
N ALA A 255 15.09 -9.25 16.38
CA ALA A 255 14.66 -7.86 16.44
C ALA A 255 14.16 -7.37 15.08
N PHE A 256 13.19 -6.47 15.12
CA PHE A 256 12.62 -5.79 13.96
C PHE A 256 13.26 -4.41 13.71
N SER A 257 13.05 -3.90 12.50
CA SER A 257 13.46 -2.58 12.02
C SER A 257 12.85 -2.39 10.61
N THR A 258 13.58 -1.85 9.65
CA THR A 258 13.16 -1.78 8.24
C THR A 258 13.57 -3.04 7.48
N TRP A 259 12.69 -3.52 6.62
CA TRP A 259 12.84 -4.74 5.85
C TRP A 259 12.38 -4.57 4.40
N ASN A 260 13.01 -5.27 3.48
CA ASN A 260 12.58 -5.34 2.08
C ASN A 260 13.02 -6.70 1.50
N GLY A 261 12.34 -7.16 0.44
CA GLY A 261 12.68 -8.42 -0.22
C GLY A 261 13.70 -8.18 -1.34
N GLN A 262 14.70 -9.05 -1.46
CA GLN A 262 15.68 -9.03 -2.54
C GLN A 262 16.18 -10.44 -2.82
N ASN A 263 16.60 -10.74 -4.05
CA ASN A 263 17.19 -12.03 -4.39
C ASN A 263 18.41 -12.32 -3.52
N GLY A 264 18.47 -13.53 -2.98
CA GLY A 264 19.61 -14.02 -2.24
C GLY A 264 20.88 -13.88 -3.06
N GLN A 265 21.96 -13.36 -2.44
CA GLN A 265 23.24 -13.31 -3.12
C GLN A 265 23.71 -14.76 -3.34
N THR A 266 23.71 -15.24 -4.59
CA THR A 266 24.45 -16.46 -4.91
C THR A 266 25.90 -16.22 -4.51
N ARG A 267 26.37 -16.89 -3.44
CA ARG A 267 27.78 -16.85 -3.07
C ARG A 267 28.54 -17.33 -4.31
N PRO A 268 29.37 -16.52 -5.00
CA PRO A 268 30.16 -17.05 -6.09
C PRO A 268 30.97 -18.23 -5.52
N PRO A 269 31.08 -19.36 -6.24
CA PRO A 269 31.85 -20.50 -5.76
C PRO A 269 33.24 -19.98 -5.41
N PHE A 270 33.68 -20.29 -4.19
CA PHE A 270 35.00 -19.93 -3.70
C PHE A 270 36.00 -20.52 -4.70
N PHE A 271 36.58 -19.68 -5.56
CA PHE A 271 37.79 -20.06 -6.26
C PHE A 271 38.86 -20.15 -5.18
N HIS A 272 39.10 -21.37 -4.71
CA HIS A 272 40.33 -21.70 -4.02
C HIS A 272 41.47 -21.49 -5.03
N ALA A 273 42.02 -20.28 -5.03
CA ALA A 273 43.32 -20.03 -5.62
C ALA A 273 44.34 -20.78 -4.76
N GLY A 274 44.51 -22.07 -5.07
CA GLY A 274 45.65 -22.84 -4.60
C GLY A 274 46.90 -22.15 -5.12
N ILE A 275 47.71 -21.68 -4.17
CA ILE A 275 49.12 -21.34 -4.37
C ILE A 275 49.93 -22.54 -3.92
#